data_AF-A0A9P0L9M0-F1
#
_entry.id   AF-A0A9P0L9M0-F1
#
_cell.length_a   1.000
_cell.length_b   1.000
_cell.length_c   1.000
_cell.angle_alpha   90.00
_cell.angle_beta   90.00
_cell.angle_gamma   90.00
#
_symmetry.space_group_name_H-M   'P 1'
#
loop_
_entity.id
_entity.type
_entity.pdbx_description
1 polymer ?
#
loop_
_entity_poly.entity_id
_entity_poly.type
_entity_poly.pdbx_seq_one_letter_code
_entity_poly.pdbx_strand_id
1 'polypeptide(L)'
;MSDEEKDMDANMSDEQGNSNTESSSDDEDKELMAKVEELEKQISANKYLYDAHLELVELYRKLGDLNSLRESYERFHECFPLTPKIWLDWIRDEIKIASSEEEKKRVFQIFDKAVEDYLSVELWTEYAQYSIGVSNLETTRSIIERGLTCAGLHASEGHLLWDTLRELENAHISLQEKGSEAWTAQVKRLGDIFKRQLSVPLMNIENTYEEWQQWHKTLPDSLYDPKPVEWGYKKARKILGDYKPFEERLLIAQTEEFDVIYREYIKIVKDPSTVICLYERAVLPLCLSPNIWAQYCAYVIKLGDAALKVSDRALRNCPWSEELWIWKLRVMEWLQRDNKEVNSS
;
A
#
# COMPACT_ATOMS: atom_id res chain seq x y z
N MET A 1 31.63 -64.58 12.44
CA MET A 1 30.79 -64.84 13.61
C MET A 1 30.87 -63.60 14.47
N SER A 2 30.07 -62.63 14.06
CA SER A 2 29.74 -61.40 14.77
C SER A 2 28.31 -61.61 15.20
N ASP A 3 28.04 -61.59 16.49
CA ASP A 3 26.80 -61.14 17.12
C ASP A 3 26.85 -61.45 18.62
N GLU A 4 26.00 -60.70 19.34
CA GLU A 4 25.54 -60.91 20.71
C GLU A 4 26.41 -60.37 21.84
N GLU A 5 25.89 -59.68 22.86
CA GLU A 5 24.61 -59.05 23.20
C GLU A 5 24.80 -58.59 24.66
N LYS A 6 24.15 -57.48 25.07
CA LYS A 6 23.60 -57.26 26.43
C LYS A 6 24.59 -57.23 27.62
N ASP A 7 24.35 -56.60 28.76
CA ASP A 7 23.20 -55.90 29.31
C ASP A 7 23.71 -54.94 30.39
N MET A 8 22.82 -54.01 30.73
CA MET A 8 22.63 -53.29 32.00
C MET A 8 23.33 -53.92 33.24
N ASP A 9 23.89 -53.12 34.15
CA ASP A 9 23.11 -52.44 35.20
C ASP A 9 23.93 -51.59 36.20
N ALA A 10 23.25 -50.51 36.64
CA ALA A 10 23.31 -49.75 37.89
C ALA A 10 24.57 -49.69 38.79
N ASN A 11 24.99 -48.49 39.19
CA ASN A 11 24.40 -47.83 40.39
C ASN A 11 24.97 -46.40 40.64
N MET A 12 24.05 -45.45 40.93
CA MET A 12 24.04 -44.39 41.99
C MET A 12 25.38 -43.70 42.33
N SER A 13 25.54 -42.37 42.41
CA SER A 13 24.69 -41.23 42.75
C SER A 13 25.52 -39.97 42.43
N ASP A 14 24.99 -38.83 41.99
CA ASP A 14 24.35 -37.83 42.85
C ASP A 14 23.53 -36.87 42.00
N GLU A 15 22.29 -36.67 42.44
CA GLU A 15 21.44 -35.55 42.06
C GLU A 15 22.04 -34.25 42.61
N GLN A 16 22.38 -33.32 41.71
CA GLN A 16 22.24 -31.90 42.01
C GLN A 16 21.44 -31.27 40.87
N GLY A 17 20.13 -31.20 41.11
CA GLY A 17 19.26 -30.32 40.36
C GLY A 17 19.73 -28.88 40.51
N ASN A 18 19.93 -28.22 39.38
CA ASN A 18 19.84 -26.77 39.31
C ASN A 18 19.02 -26.43 38.07
N SER A 19 17.69 -26.58 38.23
CA SER A 19 16.73 -25.86 37.39
C SER A 19 16.88 -24.39 37.74
N ASN A 20 17.49 -23.61 36.84
CA ASN A 20 17.57 -22.16 36.94
C ASN A 20 17.77 -21.61 35.52
N THR A 21 16.68 -21.59 34.75
CA THR A 21 16.62 -20.90 33.45
C THR A 21 15.30 -20.16 33.25
N GLU A 22 14.68 -19.66 34.33
CA GLU A 22 13.46 -18.81 34.24
C GLU A 22 13.63 -17.38 34.79
N SER A 23 14.81 -16.99 35.32
CA SER A 23 14.99 -15.71 36.03
C SER A 23 15.46 -14.52 35.18
N SER A 24 15.73 -14.68 33.87
CA SER A 24 16.26 -13.57 33.03
C SER A 24 15.17 -12.70 32.39
N SER A 25 13.95 -13.23 32.22
CA SER A 25 12.85 -12.54 31.54
C SER A 25 12.28 -11.40 32.38
N ASP A 26 12.12 -11.61 33.69
CA ASP A 26 11.42 -10.67 34.56
C ASP A 26 12.18 -9.36 34.80
N ASP A 27 13.51 -9.37 34.72
CA ASP A 27 14.32 -8.17 34.89
C ASP A 27 14.41 -7.36 33.58
N GLU A 28 14.44 -8.04 32.43
CA GLU A 28 14.34 -7.38 31.12
C GLU A 28 12.98 -6.70 30.94
N ASP A 29 11.88 -7.34 31.29
CA ASP A 29 10.53 -6.76 31.18
C ASP A 29 10.33 -5.55 32.10
N LYS A 30 10.93 -5.55 33.30
CA LYS A 30 10.92 -4.36 34.19
C LYS A 30 11.67 -3.18 33.59
N GLU A 31 12.82 -3.42 32.96
CA GLU A 31 13.57 -2.36 32.28
C GLU A 31 12.80 -1.79 31.09
N LEU A 32 12.13 -2.65 30.32
CA LEU A 32 11.26 -2.24 29.22
C LEU A 32 10.07 -1.42 29.71
N MET A 33 9.40 -1.85 30.79
CA MET A 33 8.29 -1.10 31.39
C MET A 33 8.72 0.28 31.93
N ALA A 34 9.89 0.38 32.56
CA ALA A 34 10.41 1.67 33.03
C ALA A 34 10.67 2.65 31.86
N LYS A 35 11.14 2.14 30.71
CA LYS A 35 11.30 2.95 29.50
C LYS A 35 9.96 3.36 28.91
N VAL A 36 8.97 2.47 28.90
CA VAL A 36 7.59 2.77 28.48
C VAL A 36 7.01 3.92 29.30
N GLU A 37 7.11 3.87 30.63
CA GLU A 37 6.60 4.94 31.50
C GLU A 37 7.24 6.30 31.22
N GLU A 38 8.55 6.33 30.99
CA GLU A 38 9.26 7.56 30.64
C GLU A 38 8.83 8.10 29.27
N LEU A 39 8.70 7.23 28.24
CA LEU A 39 8.24 7.64 26.92
C LEU A 39 6.78 8.13 26.94
N GLU A 40 5.89 7.48 27.70
CA GLU A 40 4.51 7.94 27.90
C GLU A 40 4.45 9.32 28.56
N LYS A 41 5.33 9.58 29.52
CA LYS A 41 5.46 10.90 30.14
C LYS A 41 5.98 11.95 29.15
N GLN A 42 6.92 11.58 28.28
CA GLN A 42 7.41 12.48 27.24
C GLN A 42 6.33 12.80 26.19
N ILE A 43 5.60 11.79 25.73
CA ILE A 43 4.51 11.93 24.74
C ILE A 43 3.33 12.72 25.32
N SER A 44 2.99 12.51 26.59
CA SER A 44 1.94 13.30 27.25
C SER A 44 2.34 14.77 27.43
N ALA A 45 3.63 15.07 27.61
CA ALA A 45 4.14 16.44 27.62
C ALA A 45 4.19 17.05 26.22
N ASN A 46 4.57 16.27 25.20
CA ASN A 46 4.60 16.69 23.80
C ASN A 46 4.24 15.53 22.87
N LYS A 47 3.03 15.54 22.32
CA LYS A 47 2.54 14.48 21.43
C LYS A 47 3.20 14.44 20.05
N TYR A 48 3.98 15.46 19.68
CA TYR A 48 4.63 15.59 18.38
C TYR A 48 6.08 15.07 18.38
N LEU A 49 6.39 14.07 19.19
CA LEU A 49 7.70 13.42 19.23
C LEU A 49 7.67 12.11 18.41
N TYR A 50 8.04 12.19 17.14
CA TYR A 50 7.97 11.05 16.20
C TYR A 50 8.77 9.82 16.68
N ASP A 51 10.05 10.02 17.04
CA ASP A 51 10.93 8.93 17.47
C ASP A 51 10.44 8.27 18.76
N ALA A 52 9.84 9.04 19.67
CA ALA A 52 9.28 8.52 20.91
C ALA A 52 8.09 7.58 20.66
N HIS A 53 7.19 7.95 19.73
CA HIS A 53 6.08 7.06 19.34
C HIS A 53 6.59 5.78 18.67
N LEU A 54 7.59 5.90 17.78
CA LEU A 54 8.19 4.75 17.11
C LEU A 54 8.80 3.77 18.12
N GLU A 55 9.59 4.27 19.07
CA GLU A 55 10.20 3.44 20.12
C GLU A 55 9.13 2.82 21.04
N LEU A 56 8.11 3.59 21.42
CA LEU A 56 7.03 3.11 22.29
C LEU A 56 6.27 1.93 21.66
N VAL A 57 5.96 2.00 20.37
CA VAL A 57 5.33 0.90 19.62
C VAL A 57 6.20 -0.36 19.66
N GLU A 58 7.52 -0.24 19.42
CA GLU A 58 8.43 -1.39 19.47
C GLU A 58 8.53 -1.99 20.87
N LEU A 59 8.49 -1.17 21.92
CA LEU A 59 8.51 -1.64 23.31
C LEU A 59 7.23 -2.42 23.66
N TYR A 60 6.04 -1.88 23.32
CA TYR A 60 4.78 -2.61 23.55
C TYR A 60 4.70 -3.91 22.77
N ARG A 61 5.24 -3.93 21.53
CA ARG A 61 5.35 -5.16 20.74
C ARG A 61 6.23 -6.20 21.45
N LYS A 62 7.38 -5.81 22.02
CA LYS A 62 8.28 -6.72 22.77
C LYS A 62 7.64 -7.26 24.04
N LEU A 63 6.90 -6.42 24.76
CA LEU A 63 6.19 -6.79 26.00
C LEU A 63 4.95 -7.65 25.74
N GLY A 64 4.49 -7.76 24.48
CA GLY A 64 3.28 -8.51 24.15
C GLY A 64 1.97 -7.86 24.62
N ASP A 65 2.00 -6.59 25.03
CA ASP A 65 0.80 -5.85 25.43
C ASP A 65 0.04 -5.33 24.20
N LEU A 66 -0.83 -6.19 23.67
CA LEU A 66 -1.57 -5.94 22.43
C LEU A 66 -2.56 -4.77 22.53
N ASN A 67 -3.10 -4.48 23.72
CA ASN A 67 -4.06 -3.40 23.90
C ASN A 67 -3.35 -2.05 23.86
N SER A 68 -2.27 -1.91 24.64
CA SER A 68 -1.46 -0.70 24.64
C SER A 68 -0.76 -0.48 23.29
N LEU A 69 -0.36 -1.55 22.60
CA LEU A 69 0.19 -1.48 21.24
C LEU A 69 -0.80 -0.82 20.25
N ARG A 70 -2.06 -1.26 20.27
CA ARG A 70 -3.14 -0.70 19.42
C ARG A 70 -3.36 0.78 19.70
N GLU A 71 -3.47 1.15 20.97
CA GLU A 71 -3.67 2.53 21.38
C GLU A 71 -2.46 3.42 21.03
N SER A 72 -1.25 2.88 21.13
CA SER A 72 -0.02 3.55 20.71
C SER A 72 -0.04 3.87 19.21
N TYR A 73 -0.40 2.90 18.36
CA TYR A 73 -0.52 3.10 16.93
C TYR A 73 -1.57 4.14 16.54
N GLU A 74 -2.76 4.11 17.14
CA GLU A 74 -3.82 5.08 16.86
C GLU A 74 -3.39 6.50 17.27
N ARG A 75 -2.74 6.67 18.44
CA ARG A 75 -2.18 7.98 18.87
C ARG A 75 -1.07 8.45 17.94
N PHE A 76 -0.21 7.53 17.48
CA PHE A 76 0.86 7.84 16.56
C PHE A 76 0.29 8.35 15.23
N HIS A 77 -0.68 7.61 14.66
CA HIS A 77 -1.36 8.02 13.44
C HIS A 77 -2.14 9.33 13.60
N GLU A 78 -2.80 9.59 14.74
CA GLU A 78 -3.51 10.86 14.96
C GLU A 78 -2.58 12.06 14.78
N CYS A 79 -1.33 11.93 15.23
CA CYS A 79 -0.34 13.01 15.17
C CYS A 79 0.41 13.06 13.83
N PHE A 80 0.68 11.91 13.20
CA PHE A 80 1.55 11.80 12.03
C PHE A 80 0.97 10.89 10.95
N PRO A 81 1.11 11.25 9.66
CA PRO A 81 0.95 10.30 8.58
C PRO A 81 2.00 9.20 8.70
N LEU A 82 1.60 7.93 8.71
CA LEU A 82 2.54 6.83 8.90
C LEU A 82 3.03 6.32 7.54
N THR A 83 4.31 5.94 7.49
CA THR A 83 4.88 5.35 6.26
C THR A 83 4.26 3.98 5.97
N PRO A 84 4.27 3.52 4.70
CA PRO A 84 3.76 2.20 4.35
C PRO A 84 4.36 1.07 5.18
N LYS A 85 5.65 1.17 5.53
CA LYS A 85 6.33 0.19 6.38
C LYS A 85 5.68 0.07 7.77
N ILE A 86 5.45 1.21 8.44
CA ILE A 86 4.85 1.22 9.78
C ILE A 86 3.42 0.68 9.73
N TRP A 87 2.64 1.07 8.72
CA TRP A 87 1.31 0.53 8.49
C TRP A 87 1.32 -0.99 8.30
N LEU A 88 2.20 -1.50 7.45
CA LEU A 88 2.33 -2.94 7.20
C LEU A 88 2.74 -3.71 8.44
N ASP A 89 3.65 -3.17 9.25
CA ASP A 89 4.06 -3.80 10.51
C ASP A 89 2.88 -3.90 11.50
N TRP A 90 2.08 -2.84 11.64
CA TRP A 90 0.85 -2.88 12.44
C TRP A 90 -0.17 -3.88 11.88
N ILE A 91 -0.43 -3.83 10.58
CA ILE A 91 -1.39 -4.73 9.91
C ILE A 91 -0.99 -6.19 10.08
N ARG A 92 0.30 -6.52 9.92
CA ARG A 92 0.82 -7.88 10.09
C ARG A 92 0.61 -8.38 11.52
N ASP A 93 0.79 -7.51 12.52
CA ASP A 93 0.54 -7.88 13.91
C ASP A 93 -0.96 -8.13 14.17
N GLU A 94 -1.84 -7.29 13.63
CA GLU A 94 -3.29 -7.50 13.75
C GLU A 94 -3.77 -8.75 13.01
N ILE A 95 -3.22 -9.06 11.83
CA ILE A 95 -3.57 -10.27 11.08
C ILE A 95 -3.23 -11.53 11.89
N LYS A 96 -2.11 -11.56 12.62
CA LYS A 96 -1.72 -12.71 13.46
C LYS A 96 -2.72 -12.95 14.61
N ILE A 97 -3.34 -11.88 15.10
CA ILE A 97 -4.27 -11.92 16.23
C ILE A 97 -5.72 -12.16 15.75
N ALA A 98 -6.04 -11.73 14.53
CA ALA A 98 -7.40 -11.76 14.00
C ALA A 98 -7.91 -13.18 13.77
N SER A 99 -8.83 -13.61 14.63
CA SER A 99 -9.46 -14.94 14.57
C SER A 99 -10.97 -14.85 14.37
N SER A 100 -11.61 -13.86 15.00
CA SER A 100 -13.04 -13.57 14.88
C SER A 100 -13.37 -12.73 13.63
N GLU A 101 -14.63 -12.76 13.21
CA GLU A 101 -15.11 -11.94 12.09
C GLU A 101 -15.02 -10.43 12.41
N GLU A 102 -15.22 -10.05 13.67
CA GLU A 102 -15.05 -8.69 14.14
C GLU A 102 -13.59 -8.20 14.04
N GLU A 103 -12.63 -9.04 14.42
CA GLU A 103 -11.21 -8.72 14.28
C GLU A 103 -10.78 -8.65 12.81
N LYS A 104 -11.28 -9.56 11.97
CA LYS A 104 -11.04 -9.49 10.52
C LYS A 104 -11.57 -8.19 9.92
N LYS A 105 -12.78 -7.77 10.32
CA LYS A 105 -13.35 -6.49 9.91
C LYS A 105 -12.50 -5.29 10.38
N ARG A 106 -11.90 -5.37 11.56
CA ARG A 106 -10.96 -4.35 12.04
C ARG A 106 -9.74 -4.25 11.13
N VAL A 107 -9.17 -5.36 10.67
CA VAL A 107 -8.04 -5.33 9.73
C VAL A 107 -8.41 -4.59 8.44
N PHE A 108 -9.60 -4.80 7.88
CA PHE A 108 -10.09 -4.00 6.73
C PHE A 108 -10.10 -2.50 7.02
N GLN A 109 -10.53 -2.09 8.22
CA GLN A 109 -10.56 -0.67 8.61
C GLN A 109 -9.15 -0.08 8.73
N ILE A 110 -8.18 -0.87 9.20
CA ILE A 110 -6.78 -0.44 9.30
C ILE A 110 -6.20 -0.26 7.90
N PHE A 111 -6.46 -1.19 6.96
CA PHE A 111 -6.09 -1.01 5.56
C PHE A 111 -6.72 0.24 4.94
N ASP A 112 -8.02 0.48 5.18
CA ASP A 112 -8.72 1.66 4.66
C ASP A 112 -8.11 2.97 5.18
N LYS A 113 -7.60 3.00 6.43
CA LYS A 113 -6.83 4.14 6.95
C LYS A 113 -5.45 4.24 6.30
N ALA A 114 -4.75 3.11 6.18
CA ALA A 114 -3.37 3.06 5.69
C ALA A 114 -3.21 3.59 4.27
N VAL A 115 -4.16 3.28 3.39
CA VAL A 115 -4.11 3.69 1.97
C VAL A 115 -4.37 5.19 1.75
N GLU A 116 -4.83 5.92 2.76
CA GLU A 116 -5.11 7.37 2.65
C GLU A 116 -3.88 8.23 3.00
N ASP A 117 -2.89 7.73 3.74
CA ASP A 117 -1.71 8.51 4.12
C ASP A 117 -0.75 8.71 2.94
N TYR A 118 -0.40 7.63 2.24
CA TYR A 118 0.50 7.64 1.08
C TYR A 118 0.11 6.59 0.04
N LEU A 119 0.39 6.90 -1.23
CA LEU A 119 0.30 5.90 -2.29
C LEU A 119 1.38 4.83 -2.10
N SER A 120 0.96 3.58 -1.95
CA SER A 120 1.85 2.42 -1.89
C SER A 120 1.20 1.24 -2.60
N VAL A 121 1.88 0.74 -3.64
CA VAL A 121 1.42 -0.45 -4.37
C VAL A 121 1.48 -1.68 -3.47
N GLU A 122 2.52 -1.77 -2.62
CA GLU A 122 2.67 -2.86 -1.64
C GLU A 122 1.48 -2.92 -0.69
N LEU A 123 1.06 -1.80 -0.09
CA LEU A 123 -0.12 -1.75 0.80
C LEU A 123 -1.39 -2.25 0.10
N TRP A 124 -1.64 -1.80 -1.14
CA TRP A 124 -2.81 -2.26 -1.91
C TRP A 124 -2.74 -3.74 -2.28
N THR A 125 -1.52 -4.26 -2.55
CA THR A 125 -1.31 -5.67 -2.89
C THR A 125 -1.56 -6.55 -1.67
N GLU A 126 -1.02 -6.20 -0.52
CA GLU A 126 -1.28 -6.89 0.76
C GLU A 126 -2.77 -6.80 1.14
N TYR A 127 -3.41 -5.66 0.88
CA TYR A 127 -4.84 -5.49 1.12
C TYR A 127 -5.68 -6.45 0.26
N ALA A 128 -5.33 -6.56 -1.02
CA ALA A 128 -5.97 -7.50 -1.92
C ALA A 128 -5.74 -8.96 -1.50
N GLN A 129 -4.51 -9.32 -1.15
CA GLN A 129 -4.15 -10.68 -0.69
C GLN A 129 -4.91 -11.07 0.59
N TYR A 130 -4.99 -10.15 1.55
CA TYR A 130 -5.80 -10.35 2.74
C TYR A 130 -7.27 -10.60 2.37
N SER A 131 -7.85 -9.76 1.52
CA SER A 131 -9.24 -9.92 1.07
C SER A 131 -9.48 -11.24 0.33
N ILE A 132 -8.53 -11.72 -0.48
CA ILE A 132 -8.61 -13.03 -1.14
C ILE A 132 -8.74 -14.16 -0.10
N GLY A 133 -8.01 -14.07 1.01
CA GLY A 133 -8.01 -15.09 2.05
C GLY A 133 -9.24 -15.10 2.96
N VAL A 134 -9.88 -13.93 3.18
CA VAL A 134 -10.95 -13.80 4.20
C VAL A 134 -12.31 -13.35 3.66
N SER A 135 -12.42 -12.92 2.41
CA SER A 135 -13.64 -12.29 1.87
C SER A 135 -14.15 -12.97 0.60
N ASN A 136 -15.26 -12.46 0.06
CA ASN A 136 -15.85 -12.93 -1.18
C ASN A 136 -15.24 -12.23 -2.41
N LEU A 137 -15.46 -12.84 -3.58
CA LEU A 137 -14.93 -12.37 -4.87
C LEU A 137 -15.26 -10.91 -5.19
N GLU A 138 -16.48 -10.45 -4.90
CA GLU A 138 -16.91 -9.09 -5.27
C GLU A 138 -16.25 -8.04 -4.38
N THR A 139 -16.14 -8.30 -3.08
CA THR A 139 -15.41 -7.43 -2.16
C THR A 139 -13.93 -7.32 -2.57
N THR A 140 -13.29 -8.46 -2.85
CA THR A 140 -11.89 -8.49 -3.29
C THR A 140 -11.70 -7.74 -4.60
N ARG A 141 -12.57 -7.95 -5.59
CA ARG A 141 -12.54 -7.21 -6.85
C ARG A 141 -12.68 -5.70 -6.62
N SER A 142 -13.61 -5.29 -5.74
CA SER A 142 -13.80 -3.88 -5.40
C SER A 142 -12.55 -3.27 -4.77
N ILE A 143 -11.83 -3.99 -3.91
CA ILE A 143 -10.59 -3.52 -3.29
C ILE A 143 -9.48 -3.36 -4.34
N ILE A 144 -9.33 -4.34 -5.24
CA ILE A 144 -8.31 -4.28 -6.30
C ILE A 144 -8.62 -3.12 -7.27
N GLU A 145 -9.88 -2.92 -7.66
CA GLU A 145 -10.27 -1.80 -8.54
C GLU A 145 -10.08 -0.43 -7.87
N ARG A 146 -10.29 -0.32 -6.54
CA ARG A 146 -9.89 0.87 -5.78
C ARG A 146 -8.38 1.09 -5.86
N GLY A 147 -7.58 0.04 -5.63
CA GLY A 147 -6.13 0.09 -5.77
C GLY A 147 -5.68 0.49 -7.17
N LEU A 148 -6.31 -0.03 -8.22
CA LEU A 148 -6.03 0.33 -9.61
C LEU A 148 -6.38 1.79 -9.92
N THR A 149 -7.42 2.33 -9.29
CA THR A 149 -7.78 3.75 -9.44
C THR A 149 -6.70 4.66 -8.83
N CYS A 150 -6.10 4.26 -7.71
CA CYS A 150 -5.07 5.05 -7.03
C CYS A 150 -3.67 4.84 -7.63
N ALA A 151 -3.28 3.58 -7.86
CA ALA A 151 -1.91 3.18 -8.15
C ALA A 151 -1.72 2.44 -9.49
N GLY A 152 -2.80 2.19 -10.24
CA GLY A 152 -2.73 1.43 -11.49
C GLY A 152 -1.96 2.13 -12.61
N LEU A 153 -1.70 3.44 -12.48
CA LEU A 153 -0.87 4.25 -13.39
C LEU A 153 0.60 4.36 -12.94
N HIS A 154 0.98 3.73 -11.83
CA HIS A 154 2.34 3.74 -11.33
C HIS A 154 3.25 2.96 -12.30
N ALA A 155 4.09 3.65 -13.08
CA ALA A 155 4.76 3.02 -14.21
C ALA A 155 5.66 1.83 -13.83
N SER A 156 6.40 1.90 -12.72
CA SER A 156 7.27 0.80 -12.28
C SER A 156 6.50 -0.32 -11.57
N GLU A 157 5.66 -0.02 -10.59
CA GLU A 157 5.06 -1.02 -9.69
C GLU A 157 3.58 -1.32 -9.95
N GLY A 158 2.84 -0.45 -10.66
CA GLY A 158 1.39 -0.57 -10.83
C GLY A 158 0.94 -1.89 -11.48
N HIS A 159 1.85 -2.55 -12.20
CA HIS A 159 1.62 -3.87 -12.77
C HIS A 159 1.25 -4.94 -11.73
N LEU A 160 1.74 -4.85 -10.49
CA LEU A 160 1.46 -5.83 -9.44
C LEU A 160 -0.05 -5.92 -9.12
N LEU A 161 -0.76 -4.79 -9.14
CA LEU A 161 -2.21 -4.76 -8.93
C LEU A 161 -2.98 -5.29 -10.13
N TRP A 162 -2.50 -4.99 -11.34
CA TRP A 162 -3.08 -5.55 -12.56
C TRP A 162 -2.89 -7.06 -12.60
N ASP A 163 -1.71 -7.56 -12.22
CA ASP A 163 -1.39 -8.98 -12.13
C ASP A 163 -2.31 -9.67 -11.12
N THR A 164 -2.47 -9.08 -9.94
CA THR A 164 -3.40 -9.57 -8.91
C THR A 164 -4.84 -9.66 -9.43
N LEU A 165 -5.34 -8.65 -10.16
CA LEU A 165 -6.67 -8.71 -10.77
C LEU A 165 -6.77 -9.80 -11.84
N ARG A 166 -5.77 -9.91 -12.72
CA ARG A 166 -5.76 -10.93 -13.78
C ARG A 166 -5.74 -12.34 -13.18
N GLU A 167 -4.93 -12.57 -12.16
CA GLU A 167 -4.83 -13.85 -11.46
C GLU A 167 -6.17 -14.22 -10.81
N LEU A 168 -6.82 -13.28 -10.11
CA LEU A 168 -8.14 -13.49 -9.51
C LEU A 168 -9.18 -13.91 -10.57
N GLU A 169 -9.24 -13.17 -11.67
CA GLU A 169 -10.25 -13.43 -12.71
C GLU A 169 -9.93 -14.70 -13.50
N ASN A 170 -8.65 -15.04 -13.68
CA ASN A 170 -8.22 -16.29 -14.32
C ASN A 170 -8.48 -17.51 -13.43
N ALA A 171 -8.27 -17.39 -12.12
CA ALA A 171 -8.70 -18.41 -11.16
C ALA A 171 -10.21 -18.63 -11.24
N HIS A 172 -10.99 -17.55 -11.38
CA HIS A 172 -12.44 -17.66 -11.55
C HIS A 172 -12.85 -18.32 -12.87
N ILE A 173 -12.14 -18.08 -13.99
CA ILE A 173 -12.36 -18.81 -15.26
C ILE A 173 -12.24 -20.32 -15.05
N SER A 174 -11.24 -20.75 -14.27
CA SER A 174 -10.95 -22.17 -14.03
C SER A 174 -12.04 -22.88 -13.23
N LEU A 175 -12.92 -22.13 -12.55
CA LEU A 175 -14.07 -22.66 -11.82
C LEU A 175 -15.32 -22.81 -12.72
N GLN A 176 -15.31 -22.26 -13.94
CA GLN A 176 -16.45 -22.26 -14.85
C GLN A 176 -16.36 -23.40 -15.87
N GLU A 177 -17.50 -23.97 -16.27
CA GLU A 177 -17.55 -24.97 -17.32
C GLU A 177 -17.19 -24.33 -18.68
N LYS A 178 -16.15 -24.87 -19.33
CA LYS A 178 -15.64 -24.35 -20.60
C LYS A 178 -16.74 -24.36 -21.68
N GLY A 179 -16.96 -23.20 -22.31
CA GLY A 179 -17.98 -23.03 -23.35
C GLY A 179 -19.36 -22.61 -22.84
N SER A 180 -19.56 -22.56 -21.52
CA SER A 180 -20.78 -21.97 -20.93
C SER A 180 -20.87 -20.45 -21.18
N GLU A 181 -22.06 -19.89 -20.98
CA GLU A 181 -22.28 -18.44 -21.04
C GLU A 181 -21.47 -17.72 -19.96
N ALA A 182 -21.43 -18.27 -18.73
CA ALA A 182 -20.65 -17.73 -17.62
C ALA A 182 -19.14 -17.74 -17.92
N TRP A 183 -18.62 -18.83 -18.46
CA TRP A 183 -17.21 -18.92 -18.90
C TRP A 183 -16.91 -17.87 -19.98
N THR A 184 -17.79 -17.72 -20.96
CA THR A 184 -17.64 -16.73 -22.04
C THR A 184 -17.61 -15.30 -21.52
N ALA A 185 -18.52 -14.96 -20.60
CA ALA A 185 -18.56 -13.64 -19.97
C ALA A 185 -17.28 -13.37 -19.18
N GLN A 186 -16.77 -14.37 -18.46
CA GLN A 186 -15.57 -14.25 -17.66
C GLN A 186 -14.28 -14.12 -18.52
N VAL A 187 -14.18 -14.86 -19.63
CA VAL A 187 -13.08 -14.71 -20.59
C VAL A 187 -13.06 -13.31 -21.20
N LYS A 188 -14.23 -12.76 -21.55
CA LYS A 188 -14.34 -11.39 -22.07
C LYS A 188 -13.89 -10.37 -21.03
N ARG A 189 -14.28 -10.53 -19.76
CA ARG A 189 -13.81 -9.69 -18.64
C ARG A 189 -12.29 -9.69 -18.54
N LEU A 190 -11.65 -10.87 -18.55
CA LEU A 190 -10.18 -10.95 -18.53
C LEU A 190 -9.55 -10.26 -19.75
N GLY A 191 -10.13 -10.42 -20.93
CA GLY A 191 -9.70 -9.71 -22.13
C GLY A 191 -9.80 -8.18 -21.98
N ASP A 192 -10.88 -7.68 -21.38
CA ASP A 192 -11.05 -6.25 -21.11
C ASP A 192 -10.06 -5.71 -20.07
N ILE A 193 -9.65 -6.53 -19.10
CA ILE A 193 -8.59 -6.20 -18.16
C ILE A 193 -7.24 -6.08 -18.89
N PHE A 194 -6.88 -7.05 -19.74
CA PHE A 194 -5.69 -6.94 -20.58
C PHE A 194 -5.72 -5.69 -21.46
N LYS A 195 -6.86 -5.40 -22.09
CA LYS A 195 -7.05 -4.18 -22.90
C LYS A 195 -6.80 -2.91 -22.09
N ARG A 196 -7.34 -2.83 -20.86
CA ARG A 196 -7.13 -1.69 -19.95
C ARG A 196 -5.65 -1.58 -19.57
N GLN A 197 -5.05 -2.64 -19.05
CA GLN A 197 -3.65 -2.65 -18.61
C GLN A 197 -2.68 -2.32 -19.74
N LEU A 198 -2.83 -2.94 -20.91
CA LEU A 198 -1.97 -2.70 -22.07
C LEU A 198 -2.18 -1.31 -22.69
N SER A 199 -3.16 -0.54 -22.21
CA SER A 199 -3.32 0.88 -22.54
C SER A 199 -2.59 1.81 -21.54
N VAL A 200 -1.97 1.26 -20.49
CA VAL A 200 -1.20 1.99 -19.48
C VAL A 200 0.30 1.82 -19.76
N PRO A 201 1.10 2.90 -19.73
CA PRO A 201 2.55 2.84 -19.97
C PRO A 201 3.30 2.30 -18.74
N LEU A 202 3.24 0.98 -18.52
CA LEU A 202 3.93 0.29 -17.42
C LEU A 202 5.27 -0.31 -17.88
N MET A 203 6.25 -0.37 -16.99
CA MET A 203 7.61 -0.86 -17.30
C MET A 203 7.66 -2.31 -17.80
N ASN A 204 6.67 -3.14 -17.45
CA ASN A 204 6.59 -4.54 -17.85
C ASN A 204 5.64 -4.80 -19.04
N ILE A 205 5.24 -3.75 -19.78
CA ILE A 205 4.20 -3.83 -20.81
C ILE A 205 4.51 -4.86 -21.92
N GLU A 206 5.79 -5.05 -22.28
CA GLU A 206 6.21 -6.06 -23.26
C GLU A 206 5.87 -7.48 -22.79
N ASN A 207 6.20 -7.80 -21.53
CA ASN A 207 5.92 -9.11 -20.95
C ASN A 207 4.41 -9.36 -20.87
N THR A 208 3.64 -8.37 -20.41
CA THR A 208 2.17 -8.45 -20.38
C THR A 208 1.58 -8.66 -21.77
N TYR A 209 2.16 -8.04 -22.81
CA TYR A 209 1.69 -8.22 -24.18
C TYR A 209 1.99 -9.63 -24.70
N GLU A 210 3.15 -10.18 -24.37
CA GLU A 210 3.49 -11.58 -24.70
C GLU A 210 2.56 -12.57 -24.01
N GLU A 211 2.26 -12.38 -22.72
CA GLU A 211 1.27 -13.16 -21.97
C GLU A 211 -0.10 -13.10 -22.63
N TRP A 212 -0.56 -11.89 -22.98
CA TRP A 212 -1.84 -11.70 -23.66
C TRP A 212 -1.88 -12.40 -25.02
N GLN A 213 -0.80 -12.34 -25.80
CA GLN A 213 -0.72 -13.04 -27.08
C GLN A 213 -0.80 -14.56 -26.93
N GLN A 214 -0.14 -15.11 -25.90
CA GLN A 214 -0.21 -16.54 -25.60
C GLN A 214 -1.62 -16.93 -25.16
N TRP A 215 -2.22 -16.16 -24.26
CA TRP A 215 -3.59 -16.37 -23.79
C TRP A 215 -4.62 -16.29 -24.93
N HIS A 216 -4.54 -15.26 -25.79
CA HIS A 216 -5.47 -15.05 -26.90
C HIS A 216 -5.49 -16.21 -27.90
N LYS A 217 -4.33 -16.82 -28.17
CA LYS A 217 -4.21 -18.03 -29.02
C LYS A 217 -4.95 -19.26 -28.49
N THR A 218 -5.23 -19.30 -27.18
CA THR A 218 -5.98 -20.41 -26.56
C THR A 218 -7.49 -20.26 -26.69
N LEU A 219 -7.97 -19.08 -27.09
CA LEU A 219 -9.39 -18.76 -27.19
C LEU A 219 -9.97 -19.24 -28.53
N PRO A 220 -11.26 -19.62 -28.57
CA PRO A 220 -11.98 -19.80 -29.82
C PRO A 220 -11.90 -18.55 -30.71
N ASP A 221 -11.81 -18.78 -32.01
CA ASP A 221 -11.83 -17.70 -33.01
C ASP A 221 -13.03 -16.78 -32.78
N SER A 222 -12.83 -15.47 -32.96
CA SER A 222 -13.84 -14.41 -32.80
C SER A 222 -14.39 -14.17 -31.38
N LEU A 223 -13.92 -14.88 -30.35
CA LEU A 223 -14.39 -14.67 -28.98
C LEU A 223 -14.00 -13.29 -28.41
N TYR A 224 -12.80 -12.82 -28.75
CA TYR A 224 -12.25 -11.53 -28.33
C TYR A 224 -11.48 -10.87 -29.48
N ASP A 225 -11.80 -9.61 -29.81
CA ASP A 225 -11.10 -8.87 -30.88
C ASP A 225 -9.71 -8.43 -30.41
N PRO A 226 -8.62 -8.86 -31.07
CA PRO A 226 -7.27 -8.47 -30.68
C PRO A 226 -6.91 -7.02 -31.03
N LYS A 227 -7.59 -6.40 -32.01
CA LYS A 227 -7.17 -5.08 -32.55
C LYS A 227 -7.17 -3.95 -31.53
N PRO A 228 -8.18 -3.80 -30.64
CA PRO A 228 -8.17 -2.74 -29.64
C PRO A 228 -7.01 -2.88 -28.64
N VAL A 229 -6.63 -4.12 -28.30
CA VAL A 229 -5.52 -4.40 -27.39
C VAL A 229 -4.19 -4.03 -28.04
N GLU A 230 -3.96 -4.46 -29.28
CA GLU A 230 -2.74 -4.15 -30.03
C GLU A 230 -2.57 -2.62 -30.23
N TRP A 231 -3.68 -1.91 -30.48
CA TRP A 231 -3.65 -0.45 -30.58
C TRP A 231 -3.27 0.23 -29.26
N GLY A 232 -3.89 -0.20 -28.15
CA GLY A 232 -3.59 0.28 -26.80
C GLY A 232 -2.11 0.08 -26.45
N TYR A 233 -1.63 -1.15 -26.66
CA TYR A 233 -0.23 -1.54 -26.45
C TYR A 233 0.76 -0.65 -27.21
N LYS A 234 0.56 -0.48 -28.53
CA LYS A 234 1.45 0.34 -29.36
C LYS A 234 1.50 1.79 -28.88
N LYS A 235 0.35 2.35 -28.47
CA LYS A 235 0.26 3.71 -27.95
C LYS A 235 0.95 3.83 -26.58
N ALA A 236 0.64 2.94 -25.65
CA ALA A 236 1.20 2.94 -24.30
C ALA A 236 2.71 2.72 -24.31
N ARG A 237 3.22 1.77 -25.11
CA ARG A 237 4.66 1.54 -25.27
C ARG A 237 5.40 2.76 -25.82
N LYS A 238 4.78 3.50 -26.73
CA LYS A 238 5.37 4.76 -27.24
C LYS A 238 5.49 5.81 -26.12
N ILE A 239 4.43 5.97 -25.32
CA ILE A 239 4.42 6.90 -24.18
C ILE A 239 5.45 6.47 -23.12
N LEU A 240 5.53 5.17 -22.83
CA LEU A 240 6.52 4.62 -21.90
C LEU A 240 7.95 4.97 -22.30
N GLY A 241 8.25 5.08 -23.60
CA GLY A 241 9.55 5.53 -24.08
C GLY A 241 9.96 6.90 -23.55
N ASP A 242 9.00 7.81 -23.34
CA ASP A 242 9.24 9.13 -22.76
C ASP A 242 9.41 9.06 -21.22
N TYR A 243 8.78 8.08 -20.57
CA TYR A 243 8.76 7.91 -19.11
C TYR A 243 9.98 7.16 -18.59
N LYS A 244 10.44 6.17 -19.35
CA LYS A 244 11.51 5.23 -18.97
C LYS A 244 12.80 5.90 -18.47
N PRO A 245 13.32 6.99 -19.08
CA PRO A 245 14.52 7.65 -18.55
C PRO A 245 14.35 8.20 -17.13
N PHE A 246 13.14 8.60 -16.75
CA PHE A 246 12.85 9.09 -15.39
C PHE A 246 12.72 7.93 -14.41
N GLU A 247 12.03 6.86 -14.79
CA GLU A 247 11.90 5.65 -13.94
C GLU A 247 13.27 5.00 -13.66
N GLU A 248 14.15 4.94 -14.66
CA GLU A 248 15.52 4.43 -14.51
C GLU A 248 16.37 5.32 -13.60
N ARG A 249 16.19 6.65 -13.69
CA ARG A 249 16.85 7.60 -12.77
C ARG A 249 16.35 7.44 -11.34
N LEU A 250 15.03 7.34 -11.14
CA LEU A 250 14.43 7.17 -9.81
C LEU A 250 14.92 5.90 -9.11
N LEU A 251 15.21 4.82 -9.86
CA LEU A 251 15.66 3.55 -9.29
C LEU A 251 17.03 3.65 -8.58
N ILE A 252 17.91 4.55 -9.04
CA ILE A 252 19.28 4.69 -8.53
C ILE A 252 19.53 6.02 -7.81
N ALA A 253 18.55 6.91 -7.82
CA ALA A 253 18.65 8.25 -7.26
C ALA A 253 18.73 8.23 -5.72
N GLN A 254 19.39 9.25 -5.18
CA GLN A 254 19.34 9.55 -3.75
C GLN A 254 18.17 10.49 -3.44
N THR A 255 17.87 10.65 -2.14
CA THR A 255 16.67 11.40 -1.68
C THR A 255 16.68 12.86 -2.15
N GLU A 256 17.86 13.47 -2.22
CA GLU A 256 18.09 14.85 -2.63
C GLU A 256 17.79 15.08 -4.12
N GLU A 257 17.84 14.04 -4.94
CA GLU A 257 17.63 14.12 -6.39
C GLU A 257 16.14 13.97 -6.78
N PHE A 258 15.32 13.40 -5.89
CA PHE A 258 13.92 13.07 -6.20
C PHE A 258 13.09 14.29 -6.62
N ASP A 259 13.22 15.43 -5.95
CA ASP A 259 12.46 16.64 -6.30
C ASP A 259 12.70 17.06 -7.75
N VAL A 260 13.97 17.08 -8.17
CA VAL A 260 14.36 17.46 -9.53
C VAL A 260 13.80 16.46 -10.54
N ILE A 261 13.96 15.16 -10.29
CA ILE A 261 13.51 14.11 -11.19
C ILE A 261 11.98 14.15 -11.36
N TYR A 262 11.23 14.21 -10.27
CA TYR A 262 9.76 14.28 -10.32
C TYR A 262 9.26 15.54 -11.02
N ARG A 263 9.87 16.71 -10.76
CA ARG A 263 9.47 17.96 -11.44
C ARG A 263 9.71 17.91 -12.95
N GLU A 264 10.84 17.35 -13.39
CA GLU A 264 11.13 17.17 -14.82
C GLU A 264 10.16 16.17 -15.45
N TYR A 265 9.86 15.08 -14.74
CA TYR A 265 8.95 14.04 -15.20
C TYR A 265 7.52 14.57 -15.33
N ILE A 266 6.98 15.22 -14.28
CA ILE A 266 5.64 15.82 -14.30
C ILE A 266 5.50 16.81 -15.46
N LYS A 267 6.54 17.59 -15.77
CA LYS A 267 6.52 18.59 -16.85
C LYS A 267 6.29 17.99 -18.24
N ILE A 268 6.74 16.76 -18.50
CA ILE A 268 6.57 16.11 -19.81
C ILE A 268 5.25 15.34 -19.94
N VAL A 269 4.62 15.00 -18.80
CA VAL A 269 3.39 14.21 -18.76
C VAL A 269 2.19 15.09 -19.10
N LYS A 270 1.36 14.60 -20.04
CA LYS A 270 0.17 15.32 -20.52
C LYS A 270 -1.13 14.81 -19.91
N ASP A 271 -1.16 13.54 -19.49
CA ASP A 271 -2.35 12.93 -18.92
C ASP A 271 -2.53 13.39 -17.46
N PRO A 272 -3.67 14.01 -17.10
CA PRO A 272 -3.85 14.55 -15.75
C PRO A 272 -3.80 13.49 -14.64
N SER A 273 -4.34 12.30 -14.89
CA SER A 273 -4.34 11.22 -13.90
C SER A 273 -2.93 10.70 -13.65
N THR A 274 -2.10 10.61 -14.69
CA THR A 274 -0.68 10.30 -14.53
C THR A 274 0.07 11.39 -13.77
N VAL A 275 -0.24 12.67 -13.97
CA VAL A 275 0.37 13.76 -13.17
C VAL A 275 0.01 13.64 -11.69
N ILE A 276 -1.25 13.35 -11.37
CA ILE A 276 -1.69 13.09 -9.98
C ILE A 276 -0.92 11.90 -9.40
N CYS A 277 -0.81 10.80 -10.15
CA CYS A 277 -0.05 9.63 -9.72
C CYS A 277 1.42 9.99 -9.43
N LEU A 278 2.05 10.84 -10.25
CA LEU A 278 3.42 11.28 -10.01
C LEU A 278 3.56 12.16 -8.76
N TYR A 279 2.60 13.05 -8.48
CA TYR A 279 2.59 13.80 -7.23
C TYR A 279 2.40 12.88 -6.02
N GLU A 280 1.47 11.94 -6.08
CA GLU A 280 1.26 10.94 -5.01
C GLU A 280 2.51 10.09 -4.75
N ARG A 281 3.26 9.75 -5.80
CA ARG A 281 4.56 9.08 -5.68
C ARG A 281 5.64 9.99 -5.07
N ALA A 282 5.67 11.26 -5.47
CA ALA A 282 6.68 12.22 -5.03
C ALA A 282 6.54 12.60 -3.55
N VAL A 283 5.32 12.71 -3.03
CA VAL A 283 5.08 13.15 -1.65
C VAL A 283 5.49 12.12 -0.59
N LEU A 284 5.66 10.84 -0.94
CA LEU A 284 6.13 9.83 0.02
C LEU A 284 7.60 10.07 0.44
N PRO A 285 8.58 10.10 -0.48
CA PRO A 285 9.97 10.36 -0.11
C PRO A 285 10.27 11.83 0.20
N LEU A 286 9.40 12.76 -0.24
CA LEU A 286 9.55 14.21 -0.04
C LEU A 286 8.49 14.78 0.92
N CYS A 287 7.96 13.96 1.84
CA CYS A 287 6.83 14.32 2.69
C CYS A 287 7.07 15.58 3.53
N LEU A 288 8.32 15.83 3.93
CA LEU A 288 8.71 17.01 4.71
C LEU A 288 9.12 18.22 3.86
N SER A 289 8.92 18.17 2.53
CA SER A 289 9.16 19.30 1.63
C SER A 289 7.86 20.08 1.39
N PRO A 290 7.72 21.31 1.90
CA PRO A 290 6.51 22.09 1.65
C PRO A 290 6.29 22.43 0.18
N ASN A 291 7.38 22.50 -0.61
CA ASN A 291 7.33 22.89 -2.02
C ASN A 291 6.58 21.87 -2.87
N ILE A 292 6.86 20.56 -2.71
CA ILE A 292 6.17 19.52 -3.50
C ILE A 292 4.66 19.52 -3.17
N TRP A 293 4.31 19.68 -1.90
CA TRP A 293 2.92 19.79 -1.46
C TRP A 293 2.21 21.05 -2.00
N ALA A 294 2.90 22.19 -2.02
CA ALA A 294 2.37 23.43 -2.57
C ALA A 294 2.09 23.30 -4.07
N GLN A 295 3.02 22.71 -4.83
CA GLN A 295 2.82 22.40 -6.25
C GLN A 295 1.66 21.42 -6.46
N TYR A 296 1.55 20.39 -5.61
CA TYR A 296 0.46 19.43 -5.70
C TYR A 296 -0.90 20.09 -5.42
N CYS A 297 -1.02 20.85 -4.33
CA CYS A 297 -2.22 21.62 -4.00
C CYS A 297 -2.63 22.55 -5.14
N ALA A 298 -1.66 23.24 -5.76
CA ALA A 298 -1.91 24.11 -6.90
C ALA A 298 -2.48 23.34 -8.10
N TYR A 299 -1.95 22.14 -8.36
CA TYR A 299 -2.42 21.27 -9.46
C TYR A 299 -3.85 20.79 -9.25
N VAL A 300 -4.18 20.35 -8.02
CA VAL A 300 -5.50 19.76 -7.73
C VAL A 300 -6.54 20.76 -7.25
N ILE A 301 -6.25 22.06 -7.16
CA ILE A 301 -7.13 23.05 -6.50
C ILE A 301 -8.59 23.06 -7.00
N LYS A 302 -8.82 22.65 -8.26
CA LYS A 302 -10.15 22.58 -8.87
C LYS A 302 -10.82 21.20 -8.81
N LEU A 303 -10.25 20.26 -8.05
CA LEU A 303 -10.70 18.86 -8.00
C LEU A 303 -11.51 18.56 -6.73
N GLY A 304 -12.20 19.58 -6.19
CA GLY A 304 -13.14 19.40 -5.09
C GLY A 304 -12.50 18.77 -3.86
N ASP A 305 -13.13 17.69 -3.36
CA ASP A 305 -12.69 16.95 -2.18
C ASP A 305 -11.24 16.43 -2.29
N ALA A 306 -10.75 16.13 -3.49
CA ALA A 306 -9.37 15.72 -3.68
C ALA A 306 -8.39 16.83 -3.27
N ALA A 307 -8.71 18.10 -3.60
CA ALA A 307 -7.91 19.25 -3.17
C ALA A 307 -7.90 19.38 -1.65
N LEU A 308 -9.05 19.13 -1.01
CA LEU A 308 -9.17 19.18 0.45
C LEU A 308 -8.27 18.11 1.09
N LYS A 309 -8.39 16.86 0.66
CA LYS A 309 -7.57 15.74 1.15
C LYS A 309 -6.07 16.00 1.00
N VAL A 310 -5.63 16.48 -0.17
CA VAL A 310 -4.22 16.80 -0.41
C VAL A 310 -3.73 17.92 0.52
N SER A 311 -4.51 18.99 0.68
CA SER A 311 -4.15 20.09 1.58
C SER A 311 -4.12 19.70 3.06
N ASP A 312 -4.98 18.77 3.50
CA ASP A 312 -4.93 18.20 4.86
C ASP A 312 -3.68 17.35 5.08
N ARG A 313 -3.36 16.46 4.14
CA ARG A 313 -2.13 15.64 4.19
C ARG A 313 -0.88 16.50 4.18
N ALA A 314 -0.88 17.58 3.39
CA ALA A 314 0.21 18.55 3.35
C ALA A 314 0.47 19.18 4.73
N LEU A 315 -0.59 19.62 5.42
CA LEU A 315 -0.49 20.25 6.74
C LEU A 315 -0.19 19.25 7.87
N ARG A 316 -0.62 17.99 7.75
CA ARG A 316 -0.21 16.93 8.69
C ARG A 316 1.28 16.63 8.58
N ASN A 317 1.86 16.73 7.38
CA ASN A 317 3.29 16.51 7.17
C ASN A 317 4.16 17.74 7.46
N CYS A 318 3.69 18.92 7.08
CA CYS A 318 4.45 20.18 7.14
C CYS A 318 3.65 21.28 7.87
N PRO A 319 3.24 21.08 9.14
CA PRO A 319 2.38 22.03 9.86
C PRO A 319 3.02 23.41 10.08
N TRP A 320 4.35 23.50 10.02
CA TRP A 320 5.10 24.75 10.16
C TRP A 320 5.10 25.63 8.90
N SER A 321 4.63 25.12 7.76
CA SER A 321 4.71 25.86 6.49
C SER A 321 3.56 26.84 6.33
N GLU A 322 3.86 28.14 6.44
CA GLU A 322 2.92 29.23 6.16
C GLU A 322 2.29 29.10 4.75
N GLU A 323 3.09 28.72 3.75
CA GLU A 323 2.62 28.58 2.38
C GLU A 323 1.52 27.51 2.24
N LEU A 324 1.63 26.40 2.97
CA LEU A 324 0.63 25.33 2.92
C LEU A 324 -0.67 25.73 3.62
N TRP A 325 -0.59 26.53 4.69
CA TRP A 325 -1.78 27.13 5.30
C TRP A 325 -2.50 28.07 4.33
N ILE A 326 -1.77 28.87 3.56
CA ILE A 326 -2.34 29.71 2.49
C ILE A 326 -3.03 28.85 1.43
N TRP A 327 -2.40 27.75 0.99
CA TRP A 327 -3.03 26.82 0.05
C TRP A 327 -4.30 26.17 0.61
N LYS A 328 -4.30 25.76 1.88
CA LYS A 328 -5.50 25.23 2.54
C LYS A 328 -6.67 26.21 2.49
N LEU A 329 -6.41 27.48 2.82
CA LEU A 329 -7.44 28.52 2.76
C LEU A 329 -7.96 28.74 1.33
N ARG A 330 -7.07 28.76 0.34
CA ARG A 330 -7.45 28.87 -1.08
C ARG A 330 -8.35 27.71 -1.54
N VAL A 331 -8.02 26.48 -1.14
CA VAL A 331 -8.84 25.30 -1.43
C VAL A 331 -10.23 25.44 -0.79
N MET A 332 -10.29 25.84 0.48
CA MET A 332 -11.57 26.05 1.18
C MET A 332 -12.41 27.16 0.52
N GLU A 333 -11.79 28.27 0.09
CA GLU A 333 -12.49 29.34 -0.64
C GLU A 333 -13.05 28.85 -1.98
N TRP A 334 -12.29 28.04 -2.71
CA TRP A 334 -12.72 27.50 -4.00
C TRP A 334 -13.91 26.56 -3.83
N LEU A 335 -13.87 25.66 -2.86
CA LEU A 335 -15.00 24.77 -2.52
C LEU A 335 -16.27 25.52 -2.13
N GLN A 336 -16.14 26.64 -1.41
CA GLN A 336 -17.30 27.47 -1.07
C GLN A 336 -17.89 28.18 -2.29
N ARG A 337 -17.09 28.51 -3.32
CA ARG A 337 -17.59 29.09 -4.57
C ARG A 337 -18.39 28.05 -5.36
N ASP A 338 -17.85 26.85 -5.51
CA ASP A 338 -18.53 25.74 -6.19
C ASP A 338 -19.88 25.43 -5.53
N ASN A 339 -19.92 25.34 -4.21
CA ASN A 339 -21.17 25.12 -3.47
C ASN A 339 -22.21 26.24 -3.69
N LYS A 340 -21.78 27.48 -3.97
CA LYS A 340 -22.70 28.58 -4.27
C LYS A 340 -23.20 28.54 -5.71
N GLU A 341 -22.36 28.15 -6.67
CA GLU A 341 -22.74 28.00 -8.09
C GLU A 341 -23.71 26.82 -8.29
N VAL A 342 -23.50 25.71 -7.59
CA VAL A 342 -24.41 24.54 -7.64
C VAL A 342 -25.77 24.85 -7.03
N ASN A 343 -25.84 25.65 -5.96
CA ASN A 343 -27.10 26.01 -5.28
C ASN A 343 -27.86 27.18 -5.94
N SER A 344 -27.29 27.81 -6.97
CA SER A 344 -27.92 28.91 -7.72
C SER A 344 -28.38 28.53 -9.13
N SER A 345 -28.28 27.23 -9.45
CA SER A 345 -28.80 26.58 -10.67
C SER A 345 -30.03 25.75 -10.32
#